data_AF-A0A936QKI4-F1
#
_entry.id   AF-A0A936QKI4-F1
#
_cell.length_a   1.000
_cell.length_b   1.000
_cell.length_c   1.000
_cell.angle_alpha   90.00
_cell.angle_beta   90.00
_cell.angle_gamma   90.00
#
_symmetry.space_group_name_H-M   'P 1'
#
loop_
_entity.id
_entity.type
_entity.pdbx_description
1 polymer ?
#
loop_
_entity_poly.entity_id
_entity_poly.type
_entity_poly.pdbx_seq_one_letter_code
_entity_poly.pdbx_strand_id
1 'polypeptide(L)'
;MNQKEIRVKIFNSEYNLQGENTEKVERVSDYVDGIMNRINSESPNQSEETIAVVSALNIAEEYFKEKDIKAEFEKEYSSMLDEYESKLRSLSVLIDENL
;
A
#
# COMPACT_ATOMS: atom_id res chain seq x y z
N MET A 1 20.74 -13.51 -5.63
CA MET A 1 19.99 -13.30 -4.38
C MET A 1 19.34 -14.64 -4.03
N ASN A 2 19.51 -15.14 -2.80
CA ASN A 2 19.01 -16.47 -2.43
C ASN A 2 17.58 -16.37 -1.90
N GLN A 3 16.62 -16.92 -2.62
CA GLN A 3 15.26 -17.13 -2.13
C GLN A 3 15.26 -18.28 -1.12
N LYS A 4 14.51 -18.11 -0.03
CA LYS A 4 14.27 -19.15 0.97
C LYS A 4 12.84 -19.65 0.83
N GLU A 5 12.66 -20.95 1.08
CA GLU A 5 11.34 -21.54 1.23
C GLU A 5 10.79 -21.18 2.63
N ILE A 6 9.59 -20.63 2.67
CA ILE A 6 8.94 -20.12 3.86
C ILE A 6 7.55 -20.75 3.91
N ARG A 7 7.25 -21.45 5.00
CA ARG A 7 5.93 -22.05 5.21
C ARG A 7 5.03 -21.10 5.96
N VAL A 8 3.87 -20.83 5.40
CA VAL A 8 2.85 -19.98 5.99
C VAL A 8 1.52 -20.70 6.00
N LYS A 9 0.66 -20.35 6.94
CA LYS A 9 -0.73 -20.79 6.97
C LYS A 9 -1.61 -19.59 6.63
N ILE A 10 -2.45 -19.74 5.62
CA ILE A 10 -3.41 -18.71 5.21
C ILE A 10 -4.78 -19.37 5.19
N PHE A 11 -5.68 -18.85 6.01
CA PHE A 11 -7.01 -19.40 6.26
C PHE A 11 -6.92 -20.86 6.73
N ASN A 12 -7.49 -21.79 5.97
CA ASN A 12 -7.49 -23.22 6.28
C ASN A 12 -6.38 -24.01 5.56
N SER A 13 -5.49 -23.34 4.82
CA SER A 13 -4.49 -23.98 3.96
C SER A 13 -3.06 -23.57 4.32
N GLU A 14 -2.13 -24.51 4.17
CA GLU A 14 -0.68 -24.27 4.29
C GLU A 14 -0.05 -24.09 2.91
N TYR A 15 0.86 -23.13 2.80
CA TYR A 15 1.55 -22.79 1.56
C TYR A 15 3.06 -22.72 1.78
N ASN A 16 3.82 -23.27 0.83
CA ASN A 16 5.27 -23.10 0.76
C ASN A 16 5.59 -21.98 -0.24
N LEU A 17 5.95 -20.81 0.26
CA LEU A 17 6.26 -19.62 -0.53
C LEU A 17 7.78 -19.46 -0.69
N GLN A 18 8.20 -18.81 -1.77
CA GLN A 18 9.60 -18.44 -2.00
C GLN A 18 9.77 -16.93 -1.83
N GLY A 19 10.72 -16.51 -0.99
CA GLY A 19 10.98 -15.10 -0.76
C GLY A 19 12.39 -14.81 -0.29
N GLU A 20 12.87 -13.60 -0.57
CA GLU A 20 14.18 -13.12 -0.12
C GLU A 20 14.13 -12.61 1.32
N ASN A 21 12.98 -12.07 1.74
CA ASN A 21 12.75 -11.53 3.07
C ASN A 21 11.61 -12.31 3.74
N THR A 22 11.97 -13.15 4.71
CA THR A 22 11.04 -13.98 5.48
C THR A 22 10.00 -13.16 6.22
N GLU A 23 10.42 -12.13 6.95
CA GLU A 23 9.52 -11.25 7.71
C GLU A 23 8.48 -10.57 6.81
N LYS A 24 8.89 -10.14 5.61
CA LYS A 24 7.95 -9.55 4.65
C LYS A 24 6.92 -10.57 4.17
N VAL A 25 7.34 -11.79 3.86
CA VAL A 25 6.44 -12.86 3.39
C VAL A 25 5.46 -13.26 4.49
N GLU A 26 5.94 -13.44 5.72
CA GLU A 26 5.10 -13.74 6.89
C GLU A 26 4.08 -12.62 7.12
N ARG A 27 4.53 -11.36 7.17
CA ARG A 27 3.64 -10.20 7.36
C ARG A 27 2.54 -10.11 6.31
N VAL A 28 2.86 -10.33 5.04
CA VAL A 28 1.85 -10.30 3.95
C VAL A 28 0.88 -11.47 4.09
N SER A 29 1.38 -12.65 4.46
CA SER A 29 0.55 -13.85 4.65
C SER A 29 -0.42 -13.68 5.82
N ASP A 30 0.05 -13.16 6.95
CA ASP A 30 -0.77 -12.86 8.14
C ASP A 30 -1.86 -11.83 7.81
N TYR A 31 -1.54 -10.83 6.99
CA TYR A 31 -2.50 -9.82 6.58
C TYR A 31 -3.61 -10.41 5.68
N VAL A 32 -3.24 -11.26 4.72
CA VAL A 32 -4.23 -11.99 3.89
C VAL A 32 -5.10 -12.91 4.75
N ASP A 33 -4.48 -13.66 5.67
CA ASP A 33 -5.18 -14.54 6.62
C ASP A 33 -6.20 -13.76 7.46
N GLY A 34 -5.79 -12.63 8.03
CA GLY A 34 -6.67 -11.77 8.81
C GLY A 34 -7.88 -11.27 8.02
N ILE A 35 -7.70 -10.90 6.75
CA ILE A 35 -8.80 -10.45 5.88
C ILE A 35 -9.75 -11.62 5.56
N MET A 36 -9.22 -12.79 5.21
CA MET A 36 -10.04 -13.97 4.92
C MET A 36 -10.87 -14.39 6.16
N ASN A 37 -10.25 -14.40 7.34
CA ASN A 37 -10.94 -14.69 8.60
C ASN A 37 -12.02 -13.67 8.94
N ARG A 38 -11.75 -12.37 8.70
CA ARG A 38 -12.75 -11.31 8.87
C ARG A 38 -13.94 -11.50 7.94
N ILE A 39 -13.72 -11.71 6.65
CA ILE A 39 -14.80 -11.93 5.67
C ILE A 39 -15.63 -13.16 6.03
N ASN A 40 -14.98 -14.26 6.44
CA ASN A 40 -15.68 -15.45 6.89
C ASN A 40 -16.55 -15.18 8.14
N SER A 41 -16.09 -14.33 9.06
CA SER A 41 -16.87 -13.95 10.25
C SER A 41 -18.08 -13.06 9.92
N GLU A 42 -17.94 -12.17 8.93
CA GLU A 42 -19.00 -11.26 8.47
C GLU A 42 -20.02 -11.95 7.56
N SER A 43 -19.58 -12.96 6.79
CA SER A 43 -20.39 -13.71 5.83
C SER A 43 -20.12 -15.22 5.98
N PRO A 44 -20.66 -15.86 7.03
CA PRO A 44 -20.46 -17.28 7.24
C PRO A 44 -21.13 -18.12 6.13
N ASN A 45 -20.62 -19.34 5.92
CA ASN A 45 -21.07 -20.33 4.93
C ASN A 45 -20.76 -20.01 3.45
N GLN A 46 -19.91 -19.02 3.18
CA GLN A 46 -19.37 -18.82 1.84
C GLN A 46 -18.30 -19.87 1.51
N SER A 47 -18.09 -20.14 0.22
CA SER A 47 -17.01 -21.03 -0.21
C SER A 47 -15.65 -20.38 0.04
N GLU A 48 -14.60 -21.18 0.22
CA GLU A 48 -13.23 -20.66 0.44
C GLU A 48 -12.76 -19.84 -0.77
N GLU A 49 -13.15 -20.23 -1.99
CA GLU A 49 -12.85 -19.49 -3.21
C GLU A 49 -13.52 -18.11 -3.22
N THR A 50 -14.77 -18.03 -2.76
CA THR A 50 -15.49 -16.76 -2.66
C THR A 50 -14.81 -15.85 -1.64
N ILE A 51 -14.45 -16.38 -0.47
CA ILE A 51 -13.73 -15.63 0.56
C ILE A 51 -12.38 -15.13 0.02
N ALA A 52 -11.63 -15.97 -0.71
CA ALA A 52 -10.35 -15.60 -1.31
C ALA A 52 -10.51 -14.48 -2.36
N VAL A 53 -11.51 -14.59 -3.25
CA VAL A 53 -11.77 -13.56 -4.27
C VAL A 53 -12.17 -12.23 -3.64
N VAL A 54 -13.06 -12.24 -2.64
CA VAL A 54 -13.46 -11.01 -1.92
C VAL A 54 -12.27 -10.42 -1.16
N SER A 55 -11.41 -11.26 -0.56
CA SER A 55 -10.19 -10.80 0.11
C SER A 55 -9.25 -10.10 -0.88
N ALA A 56 -9.05 -10.69 -2.06
CA ALA A 56 -8.23 -10.09 -3.11
C ALA A 56 -8.81 -8.76 -3.60
N LEU A 57 -10.13 -8.66 -3.76
CA LEU A 57 -10.81 -7.42 -4.13
C LEU A 57 -10.62 -6.33 -3.07
N ASN A 58 -10.79 -6.66 -1.79
CA ASN A 58 -10.60 -5.71 -0.69
C ASN A 58 -9.16 -5.20 -0.61
N ILE A 59 -8.16 -6.09 -0.79
CA ILE A 59 -6.75 -5.72 -0.80
C ILE A 59 -6.43 -4.82 -2.00
N ALA A 60 -6.98 -5.15 -3.17
CA ALA A 60 -6.79 -4.32 -4.37
C ALA A 60 -7.42 -2.93 -4.19
N GLU A 61 -8.60 -2.84 -3.60
CA GLU A 61 -9.26 -1.57 -3.28
C GLU A 61 -8.40 -0.72 -2.33
N GLU A 62 -7.88 -1.30 -1.24
CA GLU A 62 -6.98 -0.60 -0.32
C GLU A 62 -5.71 -0.11 -1.02
N TYR A 63 -5.12 -0.94 -1.88
CA TYR A 63 -3.95 -0.56 -2.68
C TYR A 63 -4.24 0.62 -3.62
N PHE A 64 -5.36 0.60 -4.35
CA PHE A 64 -5.71 1.69 -5.26
C PHE A 64 -6.05 2.97 -4.50
N LYS A 65 -6.76 2.86 -3.37
CA LYS A 65 -7.03 3.99 -2.49
C LYS A 65 -5.75 4.67 -2.01
N GLU A 66 -4.78 3.89 -1.51
CA GLU A 66 -3.49 4.43 -1.06
C GLU A 66 -2.70 5.05 -2.21
N LYS A 67 -2.78 4.45 -3.41
CA LYS A 67 -2.15 4.99 -4.62
C LYS A 67 -2.75 6.33 -5.04
N ASP A 68 -4.07 6.48 -4.95
CA ASP A 68 -4.76 7.72 -5.29
C ASP A 68 -4.43 8.84 -4.29
N ILE A 69 -4.44 8.51 -2.99
CA ILE A 69 -4.02 9.44 -1.91
C ILE A 69 -2.59 9.90 -2.14
N LYS A 70 -1.68 8.98 -2.47
CA LYS A 70 -0.29 9.32 -2.77
C LYS A 70 -0.18 10.26 -3.97
N ALA A 71 -0.92 10.01 -5.05
CA ALA A 71 -0.91 10.87 -6.23
C ALA A 71 -1.46 12.28 -5.93
N GLU A 72 -2.46 12.38 -5.06
CA GLU A 72 -2.98 13.66 -4.58
C GLU A 72 -1.92 14.44 -3.78
N PHE A 73 -1.23 13.78 -2.84
CA PHE A 73 -0.15 14.40 -2.08
C PHE A 73 1.04 14.83 -2.97
N GLU A 74 1.41 14.03 -3.97
CA GLU A 74 2.48 14.39 -4.91
C GLU A 74 2.11 15.65 -5.70
N LYS A 75 0.84 15.78 -6.11
CA LYS A 75 0.34 16.98 -6.78
C LYS A 75 0.34 18.20 -5.86
N GLU A 76 -0.14 18.06 -4.63
CA GLU A 76 -0.17 19.15 -3.65
C GLU A 76 1.25 19.63 -3.32
N TYR A 77 2.19 18.70 -3.14
CA TYR A 77 3.59 19.02 -2.89
C TYR A 77 4.23 19.76 -4.07
N SER A 78 3.96 19.32 -5.31
CA SER A 78 4.43 20.01 -6.50
C SER A 78 3.90 21.44 -6.58
N SER A 79 2.59 21.63 -6.35
CA SER A 79 1.99 22.97 -6.35
C SER A 79 2.57 23.88 -5.26
N MET A 80 2.85 23.34 -4.08
CA MET A 80 3.47 24.10 -2.99
C MET A 80 4.92 24.50 -3.32
N LEU A 81 5.68 23.61 -3.97
CA LEU A 81 7.03 23.93 -4.45
C LEU A 81 7.02 25.06 -5.49
N ASP A 82 6.12 25.00 -6.47
CA ASP A 82 5.98 26.05 -7.50
C ASP A 82 5.65 27.42 -6.87
N GLU A 83 4.83 27.42 -5.82
CA GLU A 83 4.50 28.63 -5.06
C GLU A 83 5.73 29.18 -4.31
N TYR A 84 6.50 28.32 -3.63
CA TYR A 84 7.73 28.73 -2.95
C TYR A 84 8.78 29.26 -3.93
N GLU A 85 8.96 28.62 -5.08
CA GLU A 85 9.84 29.11 -6.13
C GLU A 85 9.43 30.50 -6.62
N SER A 86 8.14 30.72 -6.83
CA SER A 86 7.60 32.01 -7.24
C SER A 86 7.85 33.10 -6.20
N LYS A 87 7.63 32.79 -4.91
CA LYS A 87 7.92 33.72 -3.80
C LYS A 87 9.41 34.05 -3.69
N LEU A 88 10.29 33.06 -3.84
CA LEU A 88 11.74 33.27 -3.83
C LEU A 88 12.20 34.17 -4.98
N ARG A 89 11.64 33.99 -6.19
CA ARG A 89 11.91 34.86 -7.33
C ARG A 89 11.47 36.30 -7.06
N SER A 90 10.27 36.50 -6.53
CA SER A 90 9.80 37.85 -6.17
C SER A 90 10.69 38.52 -5.13
N LEU A 91 11.12 37.77 -4.11
CA LEU A 91 12.04 38.29 -3.09
C LEU A 91 13.40 38.66 -3.69
N SER A 92 13.94 37.85 -4.60
CA SER A 92 15.20 38.15 -5.30
C SER A 92 15.10 39.47 -6.07
N VAL A 93 14.01 39.66 -6.82
CA VAL A 93 13.78 40.91 -7.57
C VAL A 93 13.72 42.12 -6.64
N LEU A 94 13.00 42.02 -5.51
CA LEU A 94 12.91 43.11 -4.55
C LEU A 94 14.26 43.45 -3.90
N ILE A 95 15.12 42.46 -3.69
CA ILE A 95 16.48 42.70 -3.16
C ILE A 95 17.33 43.43 -4.20
N ASP A 96 17.29 42.97 -5.46
CA ASP A 96 18.03 43.58 -6.56
C ASP A 96 17.59 45.04 -6.84
N GLU A 97 16.32 45.37 -6.63
CA GLU A 97 15.78 46.73 -6.79
C GLU A 97 16.17 47.70 -5.65
N ASN A 98 16.56 47.19 -4.48
CA ASN A 98 16.90 47.98 -3.29
C ASN A 98 18.40 48.00 -2.97
N LEU A 99 19.24 47.39 -3.81
CA LEU A 99 20.72 47.42 -3.76
C LEU A 99 21.30 48.37 -4.80
#